data_AF-A0A7C6EPG2-F1
#
_entry.id   AF-A0A7C6EPG2-F1
#
_cell.length_a   1.000
_cell.length_b   1.000
_cell.length_c   1.000
_cell.angle_alpha   90.00
_cell.angle_beta   90.00
_cell.angle_gamma   90.00
#
_symmetry.space_group_name_H-M   'P 1'
#
loop_
_entity.id
_entity.type
_entity.pdbx_description
1 polymer ?
#
loop_
_entity_poly.entity_id
_entity_poly.type
_entity_poly.pdbx_seq_one_letter_code
_entity_poly.pdbx_strand_id
1 'polypeptide(L)' 'HDIQSLSPGYLMVFNLFAIEGYTHKEIAEMLGIDVATSKSQYSRARKIVQYRLLQLRSSRKTHVIL' A
#
# COMPACT_ATOMS: atom_id res chain seq x y z
N HIS A 1 -7.57 17.34 7.87
CA HIS A 1 -7.53 15.93 8.31
C HIS A 1 -6.79 15.12 7.25
N ASP A 2 -5.46 15.06 7.37
CA ASP A 2 -4.60 14.36 6.42
C ASP A 2 -4.63 12.84 6.65
N ILE A 3 -5.58 12.17 5.98
CA ILE A 3 -5.73 10.70 5.97
C ILE A 3 -4.76 10.05 4.94
N GLN A 4 -3.72 10.78 4.51
CA GLN A 4 -2.82 10.34 3.42
C GLN A 4 -1.67 9.44 3.89
N SER A 5 -1.61 9.09 5.18
CA SER A 5 -0.75 8.02 5.65
C SER A 5 -1.39 6.66 5.33
N LEU A 6 -0.56 5.68 4.96
CA LEU A 6 -1.01 4.29 4.92
C LEU A 6 -1.49 3.96 6.34
N SER A 7 -2.79 3.83 6.55
CA SER A 7 -3.29 3.35 7.83
C SER A 7 -2.75 1.94 8.08
N PRO A 8 -2.67 1.48 9.34
CA PRO A 8 -2.16 0.15 9.65
C PRO A 8 -2.85 -0.97 8.84
N GLY A 9 -4.17 -0.86 8.61
CA GLY A 9 -4.91 -1.82 7.77
C GLY A 9 -4.46 -1.82 6.31
N TYR A 10 -4.25 -0.64 5.72
CA TYR A 10 -3.77 -0.53 4.34
C TYR A 10 -2.37 -1.12 4.17
N LEU A 11 -1.49 -0.91 5.16
CA LEU A 11 -0.15 -1.49 5.17
C LEU A 11 -0.20 -3.02 5.26
N MET A 12 -1.00 -3.53 6.19
CA MET A 12 -1.15 -4.97 6.41
C MET A 12 -1.64 -5.67 5.14
N VAL A 13 -2.73 -5.19 4.56
CA VAL A 13 -3.31 -5.76 3.33
C VAL A 13 -2.34 -5.65 2.15
N PHE A 14 -1.61 -4.54 2.03
CA PHE A 14 -0.59 -4.40 0.99
C PHE A 14 0.52 -5.44 1.11
N ASN A 15 1.08 -5.63 2.31
CA ASN A 15 2.15 -6.59 2.53
C ASN A 15 1.67 -8.03 2.26
N LEU A 16 0.54 -8.41 2.85
CA LEU A 16 -0.01 -9.76 2.67
C LEU A 16 -0.29 -10.09 1.20
N PHE A 17 -0.82 -9.15 0.42
CA PHE A 17 -1.11 -9.40 -0.99
C PHE A 17 0.12 -9.28 -1.91
N ALA A 18 0.84 -8.14 -1.85
CA ALA A 18 1.88 -7.83 -2.83
C ALA A 18 3.26 -8.42 -2.50
N ILE A 19 3.51 -8.76 -1.24
CA ILE A 19 4.81 -9.28 -0.79
C ILE A 19 4.69 -10.77 -0.46
N GLU A 20 3.71 -11.13 0.36
CA GLU A 20 3.55 -12.52 0.82
C GLU A 20 2.74 -13.40 -0.17
N GLY A 21 2.01 -12.79 -1.10
CA GLY A 21 1.29 -13.50 -2.17
C GLY A 21 -0.08 -14.08 -1.78
N TYR A 22 -0.64 -13.71 -0.63
CA TYR A 22 -1.97 -14.14 -0.23
C TYR A 22 -3.06 -13.56 -1.12
N THR A 23 -4.12 -14.33 -1.35
CA THR A 23 -5.32 -13.86 -2.04
C THR A 23 -6.16 -12.97 -1.13
N HIS A 24 -6.99 -12.10 -1.72
CA HIS A 24 -7.93 -11.28 -0.94
C HIS A 24 -8.92 -12.09 -0.11
N LYS A 25 -9.19 -13.35 -0.48
CA LYS A 25 -10.06 -14.25 0.28
C LYS A 25 -9.38 -14.70 1.56
N GLU A 26 -8.13 -15.17 1.48
CA GLU A 26 -7.34 -15.58 2.64
C GLU A 26 -7.08 -14.40 3.59
N ILE A 27 -6.80 -13.21 3.04
CA ILE A 27 -6.60 -11.99 3.84
C ILE A 27 -7.89 -11.60 4.57
N ALA A 28 -9.04 -11.69 3.91
CA ALA A 28 -10.33 -11.39 4.50
C ALA A 28 -10.62 -12.30 5.71
N GLU A 29 -10.36 -13.59 5.56
CA GLU A 29 -10.48 -14.58 6.63
C GLU A 29 -9.51 -14.32 7.78
N MET A 30 -8.22 -14.10 7.48
CA MET A 30 -7.19 -13.83 8.50
C MET A 30 -7.46 -12.57 9.34
N LEU A 31 -8.01 -11.53 8.71
CA LEU A 31 -8.19 -10.22 9.36
C LEU A 31 -9.64 -9.99 9.86
N GLY A 32 -10.55 -10.92 9.63
CA GLY A 32 -11.97 -10.76 10.00
C GLY A 32 -12.65 -9.58 9.28
N ILE A 33 -12.27 -9.32 8.03
CA ILE A 33 -12.85 -8.27 7.17
C ILE A 33 -13.49 -8.91 5.94
N ASP A 34 -14.32 -8.16 5.22
CA ASP A 34 -14.84 -8.66 3.95
C ASP A 34 -13.81 -8.54 2.80
N VAL A 35 -13.99 -9.37 1.77
CA VAL A 35 -13.12 -9.42 0.58
C VAL A 35 -13.09 -8.08 -0.17
N ALA A 36 -14.20 -7.33 -0.20
CA ALA A 36 -14.25 -6.02 -0.86
C ALA A 36 -13.45 -4.96 -0.08
N THR A 37 -13.44 -5.04 1.25
CA THR A 37 -12.57 -4.26 2.12
C THR A 37 -11.10 -4.58 1.81
N SER A 38 -10.70 -5.85 1.76
CA SER A 38 -9.33 -6.23 1.36
C SER A 38 -8.93 -5.64 -0.02
N LYS A 39 -9.79 -5.78 -1.04
CA LYS A 39 -9.53 -5.21 -2.38
C LYS A 39 -9.41 -3.68 -2.36
N SER A 40 -10.29 -2.99 -1.65
CA SER A 40 -10.29 -1.52 -1.59
C SER A 40 -9.11 -0.95 -0.80
N GLN A 41 -8.73 -1.61 0.31
CA GLN A 41 -7.53 -1.28 1.08
C GLN A 41 -6.27 -1.47 0.24
N TYR A 42 -6.15 -2.60 -0.47
CA TYR A 42 -5.02 -2.84 -1.38
C TYR A 42 -4.92 -1.77 -2.48
N SER A 43 -6.03 -1.44 -3.14
CA SER A 43 -6.07 -0.43 -4.21
C SER A 43 -5.60 0.94 -3.72
N ARG A 44 -6.06 1.38 -2.55
CA ARG A 44 -5.62 2.64 -1.92
C ARG A 44 -4.15 2.58 -1.52
N ALA A 45 -3.72 1.49 -0.89
CA ALA A 45 -2.35 1.30 -0.47
C ALA A 45 -1.38 1.35 -1.67
N ARG A 46 -1.71 0.67 -2.75
CA ARG A 46 -0.93 0.65 -4.00
C ARG A 46 -0.75 2.07 -4.57
N LYS A 47 -1.80 2.89 -4.60
CA LYS A 47 -1.72 4.28 -5.08
C LYS A 47 -0.77 5.12 -4.23
N ILE A 48 -0.83 4.98 -2.90
CA ILE A 48 0.03 5.73 -1.97
C ILE A 48 1.50 5.28 -2.13
N VAL A 49 1.76 3.97 -2.24
CA VAL A 49 3.11 3.44 -2.49
C VAL A 49 3.66 3.95 -3.83
N GLN A 50 2.87 3.90 -4.90
CA GLN A 50 3.26 4.44 -6.21
C GLN A 50 3.59 5.94 -6.14
N TYR A 51 2.76 6.73 -5.48
CA TYR A 51 3.01 8.16 -5.28
C TYR A 51 4.34 8.41 -4.54
N ARG A 52 4.60 7.70 -3.43
CA ARG A 52 5.84 7.82 -2.68
C ARG A 52 7.07 7.42 -3.50
N LEU A 53 6.98 6.35 -4.30
CA LEU A 53 8.05 5.92 -5.19
C LEU A 53 8.36 6.99 -6.25
N LEU A 54 7.34 7.64 -6.81
CA LEU A 54 7.53 8.75 -7.75
C LEU A 54 8.24 9.93 -7.09
N GLN A 55 7.85 10.32 -5.87
CA GLN A 55 8.52 11.39 -5.14
C GLN A 55 9.98 11.05 -4.82
N LEU A 56 10.27 9.83 -4.39
CA LEU A 56 11.65 9.37 -4.14
C LEU A 56 12.50 9.34 -5.41
N ARG A 57 11.91 9.11 -6.59
CA ARG A 57 12.61 9.19 -7.87
C ARG A 57 12.90 10.64 -8.23
N SER A 58 11.97 11.56 -7.99
CA SER A 58 12.17 13.00 -8.22
C SER A 58 13.26 13.57 -7.29
N SER A 59 13.23 13.23 -6.00
CA SER A 59 14.22 13.70 -5.02
C SER A 59 15.64 13.18 -5.29
N ARG A 60 15.80 11.98 -5.85
CA ARG A 60 17.12 11.43 -6.21
C ARG A 60 17.80 12.16 -7.37
N LYS A 61 17.07 12.82 -8.26
CA LYS A 61 17.67 13.55 -9.39
C LYS A 61 18.38 14.84 -8.96
N THR A 62 18.07 15.37 -7.79
CA THR A 62 18.66 16.62 -7.29
C THR A 62 20.06 16.42 -6.69
N HIS A 63 20.49 15.19 -6.41
CA HIS A 63 21.72 14.92 -5.65
C HIS A 63 22.92 14.45 -6.49
N VAL A 64 22.88 14.58 -7.82
CA VAL A 64 23.99 14.16 -8.72
C VAL A 64 24.56 15.33 -9.54
N ILE A 65 24.45 16.56 -9.02
CA ILE A 65 25.18 17.71 -9.58
C ILE A 65 25.94 18.38 -8.44
N LEU A 66 27.15 17.87 -8.18
CA LEU A 66 28.29 18.57 -7.58
C LEU A 66 29.56 18.02 -8.24
#